data_AF-A0A8J7WAS6-F1
#
_entry.id   AF-A0A8J7WAS6-F1
#
_cell.length_a   1.000
_cell.length_b   1.000
_cell.length_c   1.000
_cell.angle_alpha   90.00
_cell.angle_beta   90.00
_cell.angle_gamma   90.00
#
_symmetry.space_group_name_H-M   'P 1'
#
loop_
_entity.id
_entity.type
_entity.pdbx_description
1 polymer ?
#
loop_
_entity_poly.entity_id
_entity_poly.type
_entity_poly.pdbx_seq_one_letter_code
_entity_poly.pdbx_strand_id
1 'polypeptide(L)' 'MTEIEEMIQELSPDNKKEVKDFIAFLLRKQKAGDGKPLRLSWAGALSRYRDTYTALELQEQSLSWRSE' A
#
# COMPACT_ATOMS: atom_id res chain seq x y z
N MET A 1 -8.71 -8.69 -35.74
CA MET A 1 -9.01 -8.40 -34.32
C MET A 1 -7.86 -8.94 -33.50
N THR A 2 -7.64 -8.40 -32.30
CA THR A 2 -6.62 -8.98 -31.41
C THR A 2 -7.20 -10.23 -30.76
N GLU A 3 -6.38 -11.28 -30.58
CA GLU A 3 -6.77 -12.59 -30.00
C GLU A 3 -7.61 -12.45 -28.72
N ILE A 4 -7.32 -11.45 -27.89
CA ILE A 4 -8.05 -11.14 -26.64
C ILE A 4 -9.50 -10.73 -26.89
N GLU A 5 -9.79 -9.95 -27.94
CA GLU A 5 -11.14 -9.47 -28.22
C GLU A 5 -12.07 -10.63 -28.58
N GLU A 6 -11.55 -11.64 -29.30
CA GLU A 6 -12.27 -12.85 -29.68
C GLU A 6 -12.55 -13.73 -28.45
N MET A 7 -11.55 -13.95 -27.60
CA MET A 7 -11.71 -14.67 -26.34
C MET A 7 -12.78 -14.03 -25.43
N ILE A 8 -12.83 -12.70 -25.38
CA ILE A 8 -13.84 -11.99 -24.57
C ILE A 8 -15.25 -12.22 -25.11
N GLN A 9 -15.42 -12.37 -26.44
CA GLN A 9 -16.74 -12.61 -27.02
C GLN A 9 -17.30 -13.99 -26.67
N GLU A 10 -16.43 -15.00 -26.55
CA GLU A 10 -16.80 -16.39 -26.19
C GLU A 10 -17.19 -16.56 -24.71
N LEU A 11 -16.88 -15.59 -23.85
CA LEU A 11 -17.18 -15.67 -22.43
C LEU A 11 -18.69 -15.56 -22.12
N SER A 12 -19.10 -16.26 -21.06
CA SER A 12 -20.42 -16.10 -20.44
C SER A 12 -20.64 -14.66 -19.93
N PRO A 13 -21.90 -14.22 -19.76
CA PRO A 13 -22.20 -12.87 -19.29
C PRO A 13 -21.55 -12.51 -17.94
N ASP A 14 -21.49 -13.48 -17.02
CA ASP A 14 -20.86 -13.30 -15.70
C ASP A 14 -19.36 -13.08 -15.82
N ASN A 15 -18.68 -13.88 -16.65
CA ASN A 15 -17.24 -13.75 -16.87
C ASN A 15 -16.89 -12.45 -17.62
N LYS A 16 -17.75 -11.98 -18.53
CA LYS A 16 -17.59 -10.66 -19.18
C LYS A 16 -17.60 -9.51 -18.16
N LYS A 17 -18.41 -9.63 -17.10
CA LYS A 17 -18.43 -8.64 -16.01
C LYS A 17 -17.11 -8.64 -15.25
N GLU A 18 -16.59 -9.81 -14.90
CA GLU A 18 -15.31 -9.94 -14.20
C GLU A 18 -14.14 -9.40 -15.04
N VAL A 19 -14.11 -9.70 -16.35
CA VAL A 19 -13.12 -9.15 -17.27
C VAL A 19 -13.20 -7.62 -17.32
N LYS A 20 -14.41 -7.05 -17.37
CA LYS A 20 -14.59 -5.59 -17.36
C LYS A 20 -14.02 -4.97 -16.09
N ASP A 21 -14.28 -5.57 -14.94
CA ASP A 21 -13.76 -5.11 -13.65
C ASP A 21 -12.23 -5.21 -13.60
N PHE A 22 -11.66 -6.30 -14.14
CA PHE A 22 -10.22 -6.48 -14.22
C PHE A 22 -9.55 -5.48 -15.17
N ILE A 23 -10.13 -5.20 -16.33
CA ILE A 23 -9.65 -4.17 -17.25
C ILE A 23 -9.68 -2.79 -16.56
N ALA A 24 -10.76 -2.46 -15.85
CA ALA A 24 -10.86 -1.22 -15.09
C ALA A 24 -9.77 -1.13 -14.00
N PHE A 25 -9.49 -2.24 -13.30
CA PHE A 25 -8.40 -2.34 -12.33
C PHE A 25 -7.02 -2.10 -12.99
N LEU A 26 -6.74 -2.74 -14.12
CA LEU A 26 -5.47 -2.59 -14.83
C LEU A 26 -5.26 -1.15 -15.31
N LEU A 27 -6.29 -0.50 -15.85
CA LEU A 27 -6.24 0.91 -16.25
C LEU A 27 -5.97 1.83 -15.07
N ARG A 28 -6.59 1.56 -13.91
CA ARG A 28 -6.32 2.29 -12.67
C ARG A 28 -4.89 2.07 -12.18
N LYS A 29 -4.41 0.82 -12.21
CA LYS A 29 -3.05 0.45 -11.81
C LYS A 29 -2.00 1.12 -12.69
N GLN A 30 -2.21 1.16 -14.00
CA GLN A 30 -1.32 1.83 -14.96
C GLN A 30 -1.20 3.34 -14.67
N LYS A 31 -2.33 3.98 -14.32
CA LYS A 31 -2.36 5.41 -13.95
C LYS A 31 -1.79 5.70 -12.56
N ALA A 32 -1.84 4.74 -11.64
CA ALA A 32 -1.35 4.91 -10.28
C ALA A 32 0.17 5.06 -10.20
N GLY A 33 0.91 4.67 -11.26
CA GLY A 33 2.37 4.62 -11.28
C GLY A 33 2.93 3.68 -10.21
N ASP A 34 4.25 3.50 -10.22
CA ASP A 34 4.92 2.94 -9.05
C ASP A 34 4.76 3.97 -7.93
N GLY A 35 3.96 3.63 -6.92
CA GLY A 35 3.74 4.50 -5.77
C GLY A 35 5.08 4.99 -5.23
N LYS A 36 5.17 6.27 -4.84
CA LYS A 36 6.42 6.81 -4.29
C LYS A 36 6.88 5.91 -3.14
N PRO A 37 8.19 5.59 -3.06
CA PRO A 37 8.71 4.82 -1.94
C PRO A 37 8.30 5.50 -0.63
N LEU A 38 7.95 4.70 0.37
CA LEU A 38 7.68 5.21 1.70
C LEU A 38 8.91 6.01 2.14
N ARG A 39 8.70 7.27 2.54
CA ARG A 39 9.82 8.13 2.95
C ARG A 39 10.54 7.59 4.19
N LEU A 40 9.85 6.79 5.00
CA LEU A 40 10.35 6.20 6.25
C LEU A 40 11.12 7.22 7.12
N SER A 41 10.69 8.49 7.11
CA SER A 41 11.40 9.59 7.78
C SER A 41 11.40 9.48 9.31
N TRP A 42 10.54 8.62 9.85
CA TRP A 42 10.53 8.23 11.26
C TRP A 42 11.63 7.21 11.60
N ALA A 43 12.10 6.43 10.63
CA ALA A 43 13.12 5.41 10.87
C ALA A 43 14.43 6.10 11.27
N GLY A 44 14.95 5.74 12.44
CA GLY A 44 16.16 6.35 12.99
C GLY A 44 15.97 7.74 13.60
N ALA A 45 14.74 8.28 13.64
CA ALA A 45 14.49 9.60 14.23
C ALA A 45 14.94 9.67 15.70
N LEU A 46 14.85 8.57 16.45
CA LEU A 46 15.26 8.50 17.85
C LEU A 46 16.78 8.33 18.05
N SER A 47 17.58 8.17 16.99
CA SER A 47 19.02 7.91 17.13
C SER A 47 19.76 9.04 17.85
N ARG A 48 19.27 10.28 17.74
CA ARG A 48 19.83 11.46 18.42
C ARG A 48 19.68 11.43 19.94
N TYR A 49 18.79 10.57 20.46
CA TYR A 49 18.49 10.45 21.88
C TYR A 49 19.14 9.22 22.53
N ARG A 50 19.96 8.48 21.79
CA ARG A 50 20.58 7.24 22.27
C ARG A 50 21.35 7.41 23.58
N ASP A 51 22.03 8.54 23.74
CA ASP A 51 22.84 8.83 24.92
C ASP A 51 22.05 9.55 26.02
N THR A 52 20.80 9.92 25.75
CA THR A 52 19.92 10.67 26.67
C THR A 52 18.85 9.78 27.29
N TYR A 53 18.41 8.75 26.57
CA TYR A 53 17.34 7.86 27.03
C TYR A 53 17.72 6.41 26.78
N THR A 54 17.45 5.59 27.79
CA THR A 54 17.41 4.15 27.68
C THR A 54 16.13 3.68 26.99
N ALA A 55 16.15 2.45 26.48
CA ALA A 55 14.95 1.86 25.89
C ALA A 55 13.78 1.75 26.89
N LEU A 56 14.09 1.57 28.18
CA LEU A 56 13.10 1.46 29.25
C LEU A 56 12.40 2.80 29.50
N GLU A 57 13.14 3.90 29.61
CA GLU A 57 12.57 5.23 29.82
C GLU A 57 11.65 5.64 28.66
N LEU A 58 12.05 5.34 27.41
CA LEU A 58 11.20 5.60 26.24
C LEU A 58 9.89 4.79 26.28
N GLN A 59 9.93 3.56 26.80
CA GLN A 59 8.74 2.72 26.96
C GLN A 59 7.80 3.29 28.02
N GLU A 60 8.32 3.72 29.16
CA GLU A 60 7.53 4.34 30.24
C GLU A 60 6.85 5.63 29.76
N GLN A 61 7.59 6.50 29.07
CA GLN A 61 7.05 7.73 28.46
C GLN A 61 5.98 7.44 27.40
N SER A 62 6.13 6.34 26.65
CA SER A 62 5.13 5.94 25.64
C SER A 62 3.83 5.45 26.27
N LEU A 63 3.90 4.81 27.44
CA LEU A 63 2.72 4.34 28.18
C LEU A 63 1.98 5.50 28.86
N SER A 64 2.72 6.48 29.42
CA SER A 64 2.10 7.67 30.00
C SER A 64 1.38 8.49 28.94
N TRP A 65 1.99 8.71 27.78
CA TRP A 65 1.39 9.47 26.68
C TRP A 65 0.08 8.86 26.14
N ARG A 66 -0.08 7.53 26.17
CA ARG A 66 -1.32 6.87 25.70
C ARG A 66 -2.44 6.85 26.73
N SER A 67 -2.13 7.19 27.97
CA SER A 67 -3.08 7.16 29.10
C SER A 67 -3.59 8.57 29.44
N GLU A 68 -3.08 9.61 28.77
CA GLU A 68 -3.62 10.98 28.73
C GLU A 68 -4.61 11.13 27.56
#